data_AF-A0A3D2FAT8-F1
#
_entry.id   AF-A0A3D2FAT8-F1
#
_cell.length_a   1.000
_cell.length_b   1.000
_cell.length_c   1.000
_cell.angle_alpha   90.00
_cell.angle_beta   90.00
_cell.angle_gamma   90.00
#
_symmetry.space_group_name_H-M   'P 1'
#
loop_
_entity.id
_entity.type
_entity.pdbx_description
1 polymer ?
#
loop_
_entity_poly.entity_id
_entity_poly.type
_entity_poly.pdbx_seq_one_letter_code
_entity_poly.pdbx_strand_id
1 'polypeptide(L)'
;MTRHTFIPVFMGSAMCLMMLGMVHHQLTSVDAIGFIGFGVFVGVHVLAVLLALALPVWAATRSPAVHRFLKRTHRPNLHHVGLMMIGAVLTAFSVHMWIHGGLI
;
A
#
# COMPACT_ATOMS: atom_id res chain seq x y z
N MET A 1 1.65 23.59 -0.81
CA MET A 1 0.93 22.38 -0.34
C MET A 1 0.53 22.56 1.11
N THR A 2 -0.68 22.18 1.49
CA THR A 2 -1.09 22.15 2.91
C THR A 2 -0.58 20.86 3.55
N ARG A 3 -0.44 20.82 4.89
CA ARG A 3 -0.07 19.56 5.60
C ARG A 3 -1.01 18.40 5.24
N HIS A 4 -2.29 18.69 5.04
CA HIS A 4 -3.32 17.71 4.65
C HIS A 4 -3.16 17.14 3.23
N THR A 5 -2.43 17.82 2.34
CA THR A 5 -2.11 17.34 0.99
C THR A 5 -0.71 16.75 0.89
N PHE A 6 0.27 17.31 1.60
CA PHE A 6 1.65 16.86 1.56
C PHE A 6 1.84 15.48 2.22
N ILE A 7 1.28 15.28 3.42
CA ILE A 7 1.48 14.04 4.19
C ILE A 7 0.99 12.80 3.43
N PRO A 8 -0.24 12.79 2.85
CA PRO A 8 -0.71 11.62 2.12
C PRO A 8 0.14 11.30 0.89
N VAL A 9 0.53 12.33 0.11
CA VAL A 9 1.39 12.15 -1.06
C VAL A 9 2.73 11.56 -0.64
N PHE A 10 3.38 12.13 0.38
CA PHE A 10 4.66 11.65 0.89
C PHE A 10 4.57 10.20 1.39
N MET A 11 3.53 9.87 2.16
CA MET A 11 3.32 8.51 2.64
C MET A 11 3.10 7.52 1.50
N GLY A 12 2.31 7.88 0.49
CA GLY A 12 2.11 7.05 -0.71
C GLY A 12 3.42 6.79 -1.45
N SER A 13 4.23 7.82 -1.66
CA SER A 13 5.56 7.71 -2.28
C SER A 13 6.51 6.83 -1.47
N ALA A 14 6.61 7.03 -0.16
CA ALA A 14 7.49 6.26 0.70
C ALA A 14 7.08 4.78 0.77
N MET A 15 5.78 4.49 0.88
CA MET A 15 5.25 3.13 0.86
C MET A 15 5.50 2.45 -0.49
N CYS A 16 5.39 3.17 -1.60
CA CYS A 16 5.72 2.65 -2.92
C CYS A 16 7.18 2.18 -3.00
N LEU A 17 8.14 2.99 -2.53
CA LEU A 17 9.56 2.60 -2.51
C LEU A 17 9.83 1.40 -1.61
N MET A 18 9.22 1.37 -0.43
CA MET A 18 9.34 0.25 0.50
C MET A 18 8.84 -1.04 -0.14
N MET A 19 7.63 -1.00 -0.73
CA MET A 19 7.04 -2.15 -1.41
C MET A 19 7.90 -2.59 -2.59
N LEU A 20 8.34 -1.66 -3.42
CA LEU A 20 9.23 -1.96 -4.54
C LEU A 20 10.51 -2.65 -4.05
N GLY A 21 11.15 -2.15 -3.00
CA GLY A 21 12.33 -2.79 -2.40
C GLY A 21 12.07 -4.23 -1.93
N MET A 22 10.86 -4.54 -1.47
CA MET A 22 10.48 -5.90 -1.04
C MET A 22 10.22 -6.86 -2.21
N VAL A 23 9.66 -6.37 -3.32
CA VAL A 23 9.22 -7.22 -4.44
C VAL A 23 10.08 -7.11 -5.69
N HIS A 24 11.07 -6.21 -5.72
CA HIS A 24 11.84 -5.91 -6.93
C HIS A 24 12.52 -7.16 -7.50
N HIS A 25 13.15 -7.97 -6.65
CA HIS A 25 13.84 -9.18 -7.09
C HIS A 25 12.89 -10.20 -7.73
N GLN A 26 11.68 -10.35 -7.17
CA GLN A 26 10.65 -11.26 -7.69
C GLN A 26 9.99 -10.71 -8.96
N LEU A 27 9.98 -9.39 -9.15
CA LEU A 27 9.49 -8.74 -10.37
C LEU A 27 10.51 -8.80 -11.52
N THR A 28 11.81 -8.85 -11.21
CA THR A 28 12.89 -8.92 -12.23
C THR A 28 13.33 -10.34 -12.54
N SER A 29 12.97 -11.32 -11.70
CA SER A 29 13.22 -12.74 -11.99
C SER A 29 12.37 -13.21 -13.17
N VAL A 30 13.03 -13.83 -14.16
CA VAL A 30 12.40 -14.34 -15.39
C VAL A 30 11.97 -15.81 -15.25
N ASP A 31 12.15 -16.42 -14.08
CA ASP A 31 11.88 -17.83 -13.83
C ASP A 31 10.50 -18.08 -13.21
N ALA A 32 10.00 -19.31 -13.38
CA ALA A 32 8.69 -19.71 -12.87
C ALA A 32 8.60 -19.61 -11.33
N ILE A 33 9.72 -19.78 -10.63
CA ILE A 33 9.81 -19.68 -9.16
C ILE A 33 9.55 -18.24 -8.72
N GLY A 34 10.15 -17.26 -9.39
CA GLY A 34 9.91 -15.83 -9.15
C GLY A 34 8.44 -15.42 -9.32
N PHE A 35 7.81 -15.88 -10.40
CA PHE A 35 6.38 -15.60 -10.65
C PHE A 35 5.46 -16.18 -9.58
N ILE A 36 5.71 -17.44 -9.16
CA ILE A 36 4.96 -18.08 -8.07
C ILE A 36 5.17 -17.32 -6.76
N GLY A 37 6.42 -16.94 -6.45
CA GLY A 37 6.76 -16.17 -5.26
C GLY A 37 6.04 -14.82 -5.20
N PHE A 38 5.96 -14.12 -6.34
CA PHE A 38 5.19 -12.88 -6.45
C PHE A 38 3.69 -13.11 -6.22
N GLY A 39 3.12 -14.16 -6.82
CA GLY A 39 1.71 -14.53 -6.63
C GLY A 39 1.37 -14.81 -5.15
N VAL A 40 2.22 -15.57 -4.46
CA VAL A 40 2.07 -15.85 -3.02
C VAL A 40 2.18 -14.56 -2.21
N PHE A 41 3.15 -13.71 -2.50
CA PHE A 41 3.31 -12.43 -1.82
C PHE A 41 2.05 -11.57 -1.94
N VAL A 42 1.52 -11.39 -3.15
CA VAL A 42 0.28 -10.63 -3.39
C VAL A 42 -0.90 -11.27 -2.66
N GLY A 43 -1.04 -12.59 -2.75
CA GLY A 43 -2.12 -13.33 -2.08
C GLY A 43 -2.11 -13.15 -0.56
N VAL A 44 -0.95 -13.25 0.08
CA VAL A 44 -0.79 -13.02 1.52
C VAL A 44 -1.15 -11.59 1.91
N HIS A 45 -0.75 -10.60 1.10
CA HIS A 45 -1.09 -9.19 1.37
C HIS A 45 -2.59 -8.94 1.27
N VAL A 46 -3.24 -9.46 0.23
CA VAL A 46 -4.70 -9.34 0.07
C VAL A 46 -5.42 -10.00 1.25
N LEU A 47 -5.00 -11.21 1.63
CA LEU A 47 -5.57 -11.90 2.79
C LEU A 47 -5.38 -11.09 4.09
N ALA A 48 -4.18 -10.55 4.31
CA ALA A 48 -3.89 -9.73 5.49
C ALA A 48 -4.77 -8.47 5.54
N VAL A 49 -4.95 -7.78 4.40
CA VAL A 49 -5.85 -6.62 4.31
C VAL A 49 -7.30 -7.01 4.59
N LEU A 50 -7.78 -8.11 4.01
CA LEU A 50 -9.14 -8.61 4.25
C LEU A 50 -9.37 -8.91 5.74
N LEU A 51 -8.42 -9.59 6.39
CA LEU A 51 -8.50 -9.89 7.82
C LEU A 51 -8.43 -8.62 8.67
N ALA A 52 -7.53 -7.69 8.34
CA ALA A 52 -7.37 -6.43 9.05
C ALA A 52 -8.63 -5.53 8.97
N LEU A 53 -9.42 -5.66 7.91
CA LEU A 53 -10.69 -4.94 7.76
C LEU A 53 -11.87 -5.71 8.38
N ALA A 54 -11.98 -7.00 8.10
CA ALA A 54 -13.14 -7.81 8.50
C ALA A 54 -13.16 -8.11 10.01
N LEU A 55 -12.01 -8.47 10.60
CA LEU A 55 -11.95 -8.88 12.01
C LEU A 55 -12.38 -7.75 12.97
N PRO A 56 -11.89 -6.50 12.84
CA PRO A 56 -12.32 -5.43 13.73
C PRO A 56 -13.80 -5.08 13.56
N VAL A 57 -14.31 -5.09 12.33
CA VAL A 57 -15.73 -4.82 12.04
C VAL A 57 -16.61 -5.90 12.67
N TRP A 58 -16.26 -7.18 12.46
CA TRP A 58 -16.96 -8.30 13.08
C TRP A 58 -16.87 -8.24 14.61
N ALA A 59 -15.70 -7.93 15.18
CA ALA A 59 -15.51 -7.82 16.62
C ALA A 59 -16.27 -6.63 17.23
N ALA A 60 -16.43 -5.52 16.49
CA ALA A 60 -17.23 -4.38 16.93
C ALA A 60 -18.73 -4.71 17.10
N THR A 61 -19.25 -5.70 16.37
CA THR A 61 -20.64 -6.17 16.56
C THR A 61 -20.84 -6.91 17.89
N ARG A 62 -19.75 -7.41 18.51
CA ARG A 62 -19.79 -8.22 19.74
C ARG A 62 -19.21 -7.52 20.96
N SER A 63 -18.36 -6.50 20.76
CA SER A 63 -17.66 -5.81 21.84
C SER A 63 -17.84 -4.29 21.77
N PRO A 64 -18.48 -3.68 22.77
CA PRO A 64 -18.58 -2.22 22.88
C PRO A 64 -17.22 -1.52 22.99
N ALA A 65 -16.21 -2.20 23.55
CA ALA A 65 -14.85 -1.66 23.63
C ALA A 65 -14.21 -1.53 22.24
N VAL A 66 -14.35 -2.56 21.39
CA VAL A 66 -13.84 -2.54 20.01
C VAL A 66 -14.58 -1.51 19.16
N HIS A 67 -15.90 -1.40 19.34
CA HIS A 67 -16.69 -0.36 18.65
C HIS A 67 -16.21 1.06 18.99
N ARG A 68 -15.94 1.34 20.28
CA ARG A 68 -15.38 2.63 20.71
C ARG A 68 -13.98 2.85 20.16
N PHE A 69 -13.15 1.82 20.11
CA PHE A 69 -11.82 1.90 19.52
C PHE A 69 -11.90 2.27 18.03
N LEU A 70 -12.71 1.57 17.24
CA LEU A 70 -12.90 1.83 15.80
C LEU A 70 -13.50 3.21 15.49
N LYS A 71 -14.18 3.85 16.44
CA LYS A 71 -14.62 5.24 16.31
C LYS A 71 -13.50 6.26 16.50
N ARG A 72 -12.44 5.90 17.24
CA ARG A 72 -11.26 6.74 17.45
C ARG A 72 -10.19 6.56 16.38
N THR A 73 -10.18 5.42 15.69
CA THR A 73 -9.28 5.15 14.57
C THR A 73 -9.48 6.17 13.46
N HIS A 74 -8.38 6.67 12.91
CA HIS A 74 -8.39 7.58 11.77
C HIS A 74 -9.11 6.93 10.58
N ARG A 75 -10.01 7.68 9.95
CA ARG A 75 -10.75 7.27 8.74
C ARG A 75 -10.30 8.12 7.56
N PRO A 76 -9.37 7.64 6.72
CA PRO A 76 -8.99 8.38 5.53
C PRO A 76 -10.21 8.51 4.61
N ASN A 77 -10.43 9.72 4.10
CA ASN A 77 -11.45 9.95 3.08
C ASN A 77 -10.92 9.57 1.68
N LEU A 78 -11.80 9.47 0.69
CA LEU A 78 -11.39 9.10 -0.68
C LEU A 78 -10.35 10.05 -1.27
N HIS A 79 -10.40 11.33 -0.92
CA HIS A 79 -9.40 12.31 -1.34
C HIS A 79 -8.01 12.01 -0.77
N HIS A 80 -7.91 11.63 0.51
CA HIS A 80 -6.67 11.21 1.16
C HIS A 80 -6.08 9.98 0.46
N VAL A 81 -6.91 8.97 0.20
CA VAL A 81 -6.50 7.77 -0.52
C VAL A 81 -6.03 8.13 -1.94
N GLY A 82 -6.77 8.98 -2.65
CA GLY A 82 -6.40 9.45 -3.98
C GLY A 82 -5.03 10.14 -3.99
N LEU A 83 -4.75 11.01 -3.01
CA LEU A 83 -3.43 11.65 -2.87
C LEU A 83 -2.31 10.65 -2.59
N MET A 84 -2.55 9.64 -1.75
CA MET A 84 -1.58 8.56 -1.54
C MET A 84 -1.30 7.81 -2.86
N MET A 85 -2.35 7.49 -3.62
CA MET A 85 -2.21 6.82 -4.91
C MET A 85 -1.43 7.67 -5.92
N ILE A 86 -1.67 8.97 -5.98
CA ILE A 86 -0.89 9.90 -6.82
C ILE A 86 0.59 9.85 -6.43
N GLY A 87 0.90 9.94 -5.13
CA GLY A 87 2.28 9.85 -4.65
C GLY A 87 2.95 8.54 -5.04
N ALA A 88 2.25 7.42 -4.87
CA ALA A 88 2.75 6.11 -5.26
C ALA A 88 2.99 6.00 -6.77
N VAL A 89 2.03 6.42 -7.60
CA VAL A 89 2.12 6.37 -9.07
C VAL A 89 3.27 7.24 -9.59
N LEU A 90 3.39 8.48 -9.10
CA LEU A 90 4.49 9.36 -9.48
C LEU A 90 5.84 8.76 -9.12
N THR A 91 5.96 8.16 -7.93
CA THR A 91 7.21 7.53 -7.52
C THR A 91 7.53 6.28 -8.34
N ALA A 92 6.55 5.40 -8.57
CA ALA A 92 6.73 4.23 -9.43
C ALA A 92 7.14 4.64 -10.86
N PHE A 93 6.48 5.65 -11.42
CA PHE A 93 6.80 6.19 -12.74
C PHE A 93 8.22 6.74 -12.79
N SER A 94 8.60 7.61 -11.85
CA SER A 94 9.94 8.18 -11.79
C SER A 94 11.03 7.11 -11.67
N VAL A 95 10.83 6.12 -10.79
CA VAL A 95 11.78 5.01 -10.62
C VAL A 95 11.88 4.16 -11.88
N HIS A 96 10.74 3.86 -12.53
CA HIS A 96 10.73 3.10 -13.77
C HIS A 96 11.45 3.82 -14.91
N MET A 97 11.18 5.12 -15.10
CA MET A 97 11.86 5.94 -16.10
C MET A 97 13.35 6.09 -15.81
N TRP A 98 13.74 6.17 -14.54
CA TRP A 98 15.15 6.20 -14.14
C TRP A 98 15.87 4.88 -14.44
N ILE A 99 15.27 3.74 -14.07
CA ILE A 99 15.91 2.42 -14.20
C ILE A 99 15.89 1.91 -15.65
N HIS A 100 14.80 2.13 -16.39
CA HIS A 100 14.58 1.54 -17.72
C HIS A 100 14.51 2.56 -18.87
N GLY A 101 14.22 3.82 -18.58
CA GLY A 101 14.05 4.87 -19.59
C GLY A 101 15.37 5.47 -20.10
N GLY A 102 16.51 5.06 -19.55
CA GLY A 102 17.82 5.59 -19.95
C GLY A 102 17.94 7.09 -19.74
N LEU A 103 17.31 7.65 -18.69
CA LEU A 103 17.59 9.02 -18.21
C LEU A 103 18.97 9.06 -17.55
N ILE A 104 19.98 8.86 -18.40
CA ILE A 104 21.40 9.17 -18.28
C ILE A 104 21.92 9.41 -19.69
#